data_AF-A0A5C4JF13-F1
#
_entry.id   AF-A0A5C4JF13-F1
#
_cell.length_a   1.000
_cell.length_b   1.000
_cell.length_c   1.000
_cell.angle_alpha   90.00
_cell.angle_beta   90.00
_cell.angle_gamma   90.00
#
_symmetry.space_group_name_H-M   'P 1'
#
loop_
_entity.id
_entity.type
_entity.pdbx_description
1 polymer ?
#
loop_
_entity_poly.entity_id
_entity_poly.type
_entity_poly.pdbx_seq_one_letter_code
_entity_poly.pdbx_strand_id
1 'polypeptide(L)'
;MNPAQRLDALHALASELAATGWSARLEDPDLLHAVPPDSARPGTTVRIKDGVGGVPWFITSTGDPLRPCHDLPGAGREIRTQPLSQESRAPGYALMRMKSALQRIVR
;
A
#
# COMPACT_ATOMS: atom_id res chain seq x y z
N MET A 1 8.54 6.46 -11.88
CA MET A 1 9.44 6.28 -10.70
C MET A 1 10.50 5.25 -11.06
N ASN A 2 11.79 5.49 -10.78
CA ASN A 2 12.87 4.52 -11.06
C ASN A 2 12.98 3.44 -9.94
N PRO A 3 13.75 2.35 -10.12
CA PRO A 3 13.84 1.26 -9.14
C PRO A 3 14.36 1.69 -7.76
N ALA A 4 15.37 2.56 -7.69
CA ALA A 4 15.89 3.07 -6.41
C ALA A 4 14.80 3.85 -5.64
N GLN A 5 14.07 4.72 -6.33
CA GLN A 5 12.96 5.47 -5.74
C GLN A 5 11.81 4.57 -5.25
N ARG A 6 11.59 3.42 -5.90
CA ARG A 6 10.60 2.43 -5.43
C ARG A 6 11.06 1.78 -4.14
N LEU A 7 12.31 1.36 -4.09
CA LEU A 7 12.92 0.77 -2.90
C LEU A 7 12.88 1.74 -1.71
N ASP A 8 13.26 3.00 -1.93
CA ASP A 8 13.19 4.06 -0.90
C ASP A 8 11.76 4.26 -0.38
N ALA A 9 10.77 4.28 -1.28
CA ALA A 9 9.37 4.42 -0.90
C ALA A 9 8.85 3.21 -0.09
N LEU A 10 9.28 1.98 -0.43
CA LEU A 10 8.94 0.79 0.35
C LEU A 10 9.63 0.77 1.71
N HIS A 11 10.88 1.20 1.81
CA HIS A 11 11.57 1.38 3.08
C HIS A 11 10.88 2.42 3.96
N ALA A 12 10.48 3.56 3.39
CA ALA A 12 9.76 4.59 4.13
C ALA A 12 8.41 4.09 4.67
N LEU A 13 7.69 3.30 3.87
CA LEU A 13 6.46 2.65 4.32
C LEU A 13 6.73 1.60 5.42
N ALA A 14 7.80 0.81 5.29
CA ALA A 14 8.22 -0.14 6.31
C ALA A 14 8.52 0.55 7.64
N SER A 15 9.23 1.69 7.61
CA SER A 15 9.51 2.50 8.79
C SER A 15 8.26 3.09 9.42
N GLU A 16 7.28 3.54 8.64
CA GLU A 16 5.98 4.01 9.19
C GLU A 16 5.29 2.85 9.93
N LEU A 17 5.18 1.69 9.28
CA LEU A 17 4.53 0.53 9.86
C LEU A 17 5.23 0.09 11.15
N ALA A 18 6.56 0.05 11.15
CA ALA A 18 7.37 -0.28 12.31
C ALA A 18 7.13 0.68 13.49
N ALA A 19 6.94 1.97 13.23
CA ALA A 19 6.60 2.96 14.25
C ALA A 19 5.26 2.67 14.95
N THR A 20 4.42 1.82 14.36
CA THR A 20 3.13 1.37 14.93
C THR A 20 3.15 -0.06 15.45
N GLY A 21 4.33 -0.67 15.59
CA GLY A 21 4.52 -2.03 16.09
C GLY A 21 4.27 -3.14 15.06
N TRP A 22 4.08 -2.80 13.79
CA TRP A 22 3.99 -3.78 12.71
C TRP A 22 5.38 -4.24 12.28
N SER A 23 5.54 -5.54 12.02
CA SER A 23 6.76 -6.05 11.38
C SER A 23 6.65 -5.87 9.87
N ALA A 24 7.66 -5.32 9.21
CA ALA A 24 7.65 -5.14 7.75
C ALA A 24 8.98 -5.62 7.17
N ARG A 25 8.92 -6.53 6.18
CA ARG A 25 10.10 -7.12 5.53
C ARG A 25 9.98 -7.01 4.01
N LEU A 26 11.10 -6.73 3.35
CA LEU A 26 11.19 -6.78 1.89
C LEU A 26 11.51 -8.22 1.47
N GLU A 27 10.73 -8.77 0.55
CA GLU A 27 10.90 -10.16 0.06
C GLU A 27 11.53 -10.22 -1.34
N ASP A 28 11.12 -9.30 -2.20
CA ASP A 28 11.63 -9.04 -3.55
C ASP A 28 11.94 -7.54 -3.63
N PRO A 29 12.78 -7.06 -4.56
CA PRO A 29 13.22 -5.65 -4.57
C PRO A 29 12.06 -4.63 -4.64
N ASP A 30 10.87 -5.08 -5.05
CA ASP A 30 9.67 -4.26 -5.16
C ASP A 30 8.47 -4.78 -4.32
N LEU A 31 8.71 -5.65 -3.32
CA LEU A 31 7.65 -6.29 -2.53
C LEU A 31 7.89 -6.17 -1.02
N LEU A 32 6.95 -5.51 -0.33
CA LEU A 32 6.93 -5.35 1.12
C LEU A 32 5.87 -6.26 1.74
N HIS A 33 6.26 -7.12 2.67
CA HIS A 33 5.37 -7.95 3.46
C HIS A 33 5.23 -7.39 4.88
N ALA A 34 4.05 -6.86 5.22
CA ALA A 34 3.72 -6.26 6.50
C ALA A 34 2.90 -7.23 7.36
N VAL A 35 3.33 -7.48 8.59
CA VAL A 35 2.73 -8.41 9.54
C VAL A 35 2.25 -7.64 10.77
N PRO A 36 0.98 -7.80 11.17
CA PRO A 36 0.48 -7.20 12.40
C PRO A 36 1.20 -7.77 13.64
N PRO A 37 1.26 -7.01 14.75
CA PRO A 37 1.77 -7.54 16.02
C PRO A 37 0.89 -8.65 16.61
N ASP A 38 -0.38 -8.73 16.19
CA ASP A 38 -1.34 -9.74 16.61
C ASP A 38 -1.44 -10.86 15.56
N SER A 39 -1.25 -12.11 15.99
CA SER A 39 -1.19 -13.28 15.10
C SER A 39 -2.55 -13.71 14.54
N ALA A 40 -3.66 -13.11 14.97
CA ALA A 40 -4.99 -13.44 14.45
C ALA A 40 -5.28 -12.84 13.07
N ARG A 41 -4.47 -11.88 12.62
CA ARG A 41 -4.65 -11.19 11.33
C ARG A 41 -3.59 -11.62 10.31
N PRO A 42 -3.99 -12.00 9.07
CA PRO A 42 -3.02 -12.27 8.02
C PRO A 42 -2.19 -11.02 7.69
N GLY A 43 -0.94 -11.24 7.31
CA GLY A 43 -0.06 -10.20 6.79
C GLY A 43 -0.60 -9.58 5.49
N THR A 44 -0.16 -8.37 5.17
CA THR A 44 -0.48 -7.65 3.95
C THR A 44 0.77 -7.49 3.11
N THR A 45 0.70 -7.93 1.87
CA THR A 45 1.77 -7.71 0.89
C THR A 45 1.47 -6.47 0.05
N VAL A 46 2.46 -5.60 -0.10
CA VAL A 46 2.38 -4.32 -0.78
C VAL A 46 3.47 -4.22 -1.83
N ARG A 47 3.14 -3.65 -2.99
CA ARG A 47 4.09 -3.31 -4.06
C ARG A 47 3.77 -1.93 -4.61
N ILE A 48 4.65 -1.40 -5.45
CA ILE A 48 4.41 -0.13 -6.15
C ILE A 48 4.00 -0.37 -7.58
N LYS A 49 2.96 0.34 -8.03
CA LYS A 49 2.54 0.38 -9.44
C LYS A 49 2.21 1.81 -9.84
N ASP A 50 2.51 2.15 -11.08
CA ASP A 50 2.06 3.41 -11.67
C ASP A 50 0.53 3.40 -11.82
N GLY A 51 -0.13 4.37 -11.19
CA GLY A 51 -1.57 4.59 -11.23
C GLY A 51 -1.97 5.57 -12.34
N VAL A 52 -3.19 6.11 -12.23
CA VAL A 52 -3.73 7.09 -13.20
C VAL A 52 -2.81 8.31 -13.26
N GLY A 53 -2.42 8.71 -14.48
CA GLY A 53 -1.54 9.87 -14.70
C GLY A 53 -0.05 9.61 -14.41
N GLY A 54 0.37 8.36 -14.23
CA GLY A 54 1.79 8.01 -13.97
C GLY A 54 2.25 8.29 -12.55
N VAL A 55 1.34 8.67 -11.65
CA VAL A 55 1.62 8.81 -10.22
C VAL A 55 1.88 7.42 -9.64
N PRO A 56 2.94 7.19 -8.86
CA PRO A 56 3.19 5.88 -8.24
C PRO A 56 2.29 5.67 -7.00
N TRP A 57 1.74 4.46 -6.88
CA TRP A 57 0.84 4.05 -5.79
C TRP A 57 1.35 2.82 -5.07
N PHE A 58 1.13 2.77 -3.77
CA PHE A 58 1.11 1.51 -3.02
C PHE A 58 -0.15 0.73 -3.38
N ILE A 59 0.03 -0.51 -3.79
CA ILE A 59 -1.05 -1.44 -4.09
C ILE A 59 -0.83 -2.74 -3.31
N THR A 60 -1.90 -3.39 -2.90
CA THR A 60 -1.81 -4.73 -2.31
C THR A 60 -1.40 -5.77 -3.37
N SER A 61 -1.00 -6.96 -2.93
CA SER A 61 -0.78 -8.11 -3.83
C SER A 61 -2.04 -8.48 -4.63
N THR A 62 -3.23 -8.25 -4.09
CA THR A 62 -4.53 -8.45 -4.77
C THR A 62 -4.82 -7.38 -5.84
N GLY A 63 -4.01 -6.30 -5.90
CA GLY A 63 -4.14 -5.22 -6.87
C GLY A 63 -5.01 -4.06 -6.37
N ASP A 64 -5.39 -4.04 -5.10
CA ASP A 64 -6.17 -2.96 -4.51
C ASP A 64 -5.27 -1.75 -4.24
N PRO A 65 -5.64 -0.55 -4.75
CA PRO A 65 -4.91 0.66 -4.47
C PRO A 65 -5.13 1.11 -3.04
N LEU A 66 -4.02 1.39 -2.35
CA LEU A 66 -4.02 1.96 -1.02
C LEU A 66 -3.96 3.49 -1.14
N ARG A 67 -2.77 4.01 -1.42
CA ARG A 67 -2.48 5.44 -1.51
C ARG A 67 -1.31 5.74 -2.46
N PRO A 68 -1.22 6.97 -2.98
CA PRO A 68 -0.01 7.44 -3.65
C PRO A 68 1.22 7.29 -2.74
N CYS A 69 2.40 7.07 -3.33
CA CYS A 69 3.62 6.84 -2.55
C CYS A 69 4.05 8.03 -1.67
N HIS A 70 3.54 9.24 -1.93
CA HIS A 70 3.80 10.42 -1.10
C HIS A 70 2.94 10.48 0.18
N ASP A 71 1.88 9.68 0.30
CA ASP A 71 0.99 9.64 1.47
C ASP A 71 1.29 8.40 2.33
N LEU A 72 2.48 8.38 2.94
CA LEU A 72 2.92 7.29 3.82
C LEU A 72 1.99 7.07 5.03
N PRO A 73 1.56 8.11 5.78
CA PRO A 73 0.68 7.92 6.93
C PRO A 73 -0.70 7.37 6.52
N GLY A 74 -1.23 7.85 5.40
CA GLY A 74 -2.47 7.33 4.83
C GLY A 74 -2.35 5.87 4.42
N ALA A 75 -1.26 5.49 3.75
CA ALA A 75 -0.98 4.12 3.35
C ALA A 75 -0.85 3.18 4.57
N GLY A 76 -0.06 3.57 5.56
CA GLY A 76 0.10 2.81 6.81
C GLY A 76 -1.23 2.60 7.53
N ARG A 77 -2.05 3.65 7.63
CA ARG A 77 -3.39 3.55 8.20
C ARG A 77 -4.27 2.55 7.45
N GLU A 78 -4.31 2.60 6.11
CA GLU A 78 -5.14 1.67 5.33
C GLU A 78 -4.70 0.21 5.48
N ILE A 79 -3.40 -0.06 5.53
CA ILE A 79 -2.86 -1.40 5.83
C ILE A 79 -3.32 -1.87 7.22
N ARG A 80 -3.23 -1.01 8.23
CA ARG A 80 -3.66 -1.33 9.60
C ARG A 80 -5.17 -1.53 9.76
N THR A 81 -5.99 -0.89 8.93
CA THR A 81 -7.46 -0.97 9.02
C THR A 81 -8.11 -1.92 8.01
N GLN A 82 -7.32 -2.56 7.14
CA GLN A 82 -7.87 -3.52 6.18
C GLN A 82 -8.59 -4.66 6.90
N PRO A 83 -9.82 -5.02 6.47
CA PRO A 83 -10.57 -6.11 7.09
C PRO A 83 -9.87 -7.46 6.89
N LEU A 84 -10.12 -8.40 7.81
CA LEU A 84 -9.56 -9.76 7.78
C LEU A 84 -9.96 -10.57 6.54
N SER A 85 -11.02 -10.16 5.83
CA SER A 85 -11.59 -10.89 4.71
C SER A 85 -11.03 -10.39 3.37
N GLN A 86 -10.35 -11.31 2.69
CA GLN A 86 -9.75 -11.18 1.36
C GLN A 86 -10.80 -11.22 0.22
N GLU A 87 -11.94 -10.55 0.42
CA GLU A 87 -13.03 -10.44 -0.58
C GLU A 87 -13.13 -9.01 -1.12
N SER A 88 -12.12 -8.60 -1.89
CA SER A 88 -12.30 -7.55 -2.90
C SER A 88 -11.95 -8.12 -4.26
N ARG A 89 -12.86 -8.96 -4.78
CA ARG A 89 -12.80 -9.57 -6.11
C ARG A 89 -13.50 -8.74 -7.19
N ALA A 90 -13.52 -7.41 -7.08
CA ALA A 90 -14.16 -6.56 -8.09
C ALA A 90 -13.13 -5.76 -8.90
N PRO A 91 -12.78 -6.17 -10.13
CA PRO A 91 -11.79 -5.48 -10.97
C PRO A 91 -12.16 -4.01 -11.31
N GLY A 92 -13.41 -3.59 -11.08
CA GLY A 92 -13.85 -2.19 -11.23
C GLY A 92 -13.59 -1.28 -10.01
N TYR A 93 -13.39 -1.83 -8.82
CA TYR A 93 -13.30 -1.03 -7.58
C TYR A 93 -11.96 -0.27 -7.47
N ALA A 94 -10.87 -0.90 -7.92
CA ALA A 94 -9.54 -0.31 -7.93
C ALA A 94 -9.48 0.99 -8.76
N LEU A 95 -10.02 0.97 -9.98
CA LEU A 95 -10.03 2.15 -10.85
C LEU A 95 -10.91 3.28 -10.30
N MET A 96 -12.05 2.94 -9.68
CA MET A 96 -12.95 3.90 -9.05
C MET A 96 -12.31 4.57 -7.82
N ARG A 97 -11.60 3.80 -6.98
CA ARG A 97 -10.83 4.30 -5.83
C ARG A 97 -9.71 5.25 -6.24
N MET A 98 -8.91 4.88 -7.25
CA MET A 98 -7.82 5.74 -7.75
C MET A 98 -8.36 7.08 -8.26
N LYS A 99 -9.43 7.08 -9.06
CA LYS A 99 -10.06 8.30 -9.59
C LYS A 99 -10.63 9.18 -8.47
N SER A 100 -11.34 8.57 -7.51
CA SER A 100 -11.98 9.29 -6.40
C SER A 100 -10.96 9.88 -5.42
N ALA A 101 -9.84 9.20 -5.20
CA ALA A 101 -8.76 9.69 -4.36
C ALA A 101 -7.99 10.83 -5.03
N LEU A 102 -7.78 10.78 -6.35
CA LEU A 102 -7.15 11.86 -7.11
C LEU A 102 -7.98 13.16 -7.02
N GLN A 103 -9.32 13.07 -7.09
CA GLN A 103 -10.20 14.23 -6.91
C GLN A 103 -10.15 14.85 -5.51
N ARG A 104 -9.69 14.11 -4.49
CA ARG A 104 -9.62 14.56 -3.10
C ARG A 104 -8.28 15.20 -2.74
N ILE A 105 -7.24 14.96 -3.54
CA ILE A 105 -5.88 15.52 -3.37
C ILE A 105 -5.74 16.86 -4.12
N VAL A 106 -6.57 17.11 -5.13
CA VAL A 106 -6.54 18.32 -5.98
C VAL A 106 -7.52 19.42 -5.48
N ARG A 107 -8.13 19.24 -4.31
CA ARG A 107 -8.96 20.25 -3.63
C ARG A 107 -8.25 20.76 -2.40
#